data_AF-A0A841LT64-F1
#
_entry.id   AF-A0A841LT64-F1
#
_cell.length_a   1.000
_cell.length_b   1.000
_cell.length_c   1.000
_cell.angle_alpha   90.00
_cell.angle_beta   90.00
_cell.angle_gamma   90.00
#
_symmetry.space_group_name_H-M   'P 1'
#
loop_
_entity.id
_entity.type
_entity.pdbx_description
1 polymer ?
#
loop_
_entity_poly.entity_id
_entity_poly.type
_entity_poly.pdbx_seq_one_letter_code
_entity_poly.pdbx_strand_id
1 'polypeptide(L)'
;MAELKNLAQRLGLDKEFFKDEGGHYGLSSVKALGGAYAVARVVHTYVEEKPGRKIAPPELTSDECKKVASELTICCAIDGNYGQA
;
A
#
# COMPACT_ATOMS: atom_id res chain seq x y z
N MET A 1 -13.49 3.92 11.06
CA MET A 1 -13.54 5.30 11.59
C MET A 1 -14.42 5.27 12.82
N ALA A 2 -13.92 5.72 13.97
CA ALA A 2 -14.63 5.72 15.24
C ALA A 2 -14.70 7.14 15.80
N GLU A 3 -15.82 7.52 16.42
CA GLU A 3 -15.99 8.80 17.09
C GLU A 3 -15.61 8.68 18.58
N LEU A 4 -14.75 9.58 19.08
CA LEU A 4 -14.22 9.55 20.44
C LEU A 4 -14.92 10.58 21.35
N LYS A 5 -16.20 10.35 21.64
CA LYS A 5 -17.07 11.30 22.36
C LYS A 5 -16.51 11.76 23.72
N ASN A 6 -16.03 10.82 24.54
CA ASN A 6 -15.48 11.13 25.87
C ASN A 6 -14.18 11.95 25.79
N LEU A 7 -13.36 11.72 24.76
CA LEU A 7 -12.13 12.48 24.55
C LEU A 7 -12.44 13.89 24.05
N ALA A 8 -13.39 14.02 23.11
CA ALA A 8 -13.86 15.31 22.61
C ALA A 8 -14.37 16.20 23.77
N GLN A 9 -15.20 15.64 24.66
CA GLN A 9 -15.70 16.37 25.83
C GLN A 9 -14.57 16.83 26.76
N ARG A 10 -13.58 15.97 27.01
CA ARG A 10 -12.44 16.29 27.88
C ARG A 10 -11.51 17.36 27.27
N LEU A 11 -11.43 17.44 25.95
CA LEU A 11 -10.61 18.41 25.22
C LEU A 11 -11.36 19.71 24.87
N GLY A 12 -12.68 19.78 25.11
CA GLY A 12 -13.50 20.94 24.73
C GLY A 12 -13.74 21.07 23.22
N LEU A 13 -13.67 19.95 22.48
CA LEU A 13 -13.90 19.89 21.05
C LEU A 13 -15.35 19.47 20.75
N ASP A 14 -15.91 19.95 19.64
CA ASP A 14 -17.25 19.53 19.18
C ASP A 14 -17.28 18.03 18.84
N LYS A 15 -16.32 17.55 18.05
CA LYS A 15 -16.15 16.13 17.68
C LYS A 15 -14.69 15.77 17.49
N GLU A 16 -14.37 14.51 17.78
CA GLU A 16 -13.05 13.91 17.55
C GLU A 16 -13.25 12.54 16.89
N PHE A 17 -12.48 12.26 15.84
CA PHE A 17 -12.57 11.01 15.08
C PHE A 17 -11.22 10.31 15.02
N PHE A 18 -11.22 9.02 15.32
CA PHE A 18 -10.07 8.15 15.19
C PHE A 18 -10.22 7.25 13.97
N LYS A 19 -9.25 7.35 13.06
CA LYS A 19 -9.12 6.43 11.95
C LYS A 19 -8.28 5.24 12.41
N ASP A 20 -8.97 4.17 12.82
CA ASP A 20 -8.31 2.90 13.11
C ASP A 20 -7.85 2.23 11.81
N GLU A 21 -6.54 2.23 11.60
CA GLU A 21 -5.87 1.56 10.47
C GLU A 21 -5.22 0.23 10.90
N GLY A 22 -5.36 -0.19 12.16
CA GLY A 22 -4.77 -1.42 12.67
C GLY A 22 -5.34 -2.70 12.05
N GLY A 23 -6.57 -2.64 11.50
CA GLY A 23 -7.20 -3.75 10.77
C GLY A 23 -7.02 -3.73 9.26
N HIS A 24 -6.26 -2.79 8.69
CA HIS A 24 -6.15 -2.66 7.22
C HIS A 24 -5.49 -3.90 6.60
N TYR A 25 -6.22 -4.64 5.75
CA TYR A 25 -5.70 -5.80 5.01
C TYR A 25 -5.06 -6.91 5.87
N GLY A 26 -5.36 -6.98 7.18
CA GLY A 26 -4.71 -7.91 8.11
C GLY A 26 -3.23 -7.57 8.38
N LEU A 27 -2.77 -6.42 7.91
CA LEU A 27 -1.44 -5.87 8.09
C LEU A 27 -1.62 -4.67 9.02
N SER A 28 -1.05 -4.72 10.23
CA SER A 28 -1.29 -3.73 11.31
C SER A 28 -0.68 -2.34 11.05
N SER A 29 -0.68 -1.86 9.79
CA SER A 29 -0.02 -0.65 9.33
C SER A 29 -0.60 -0.14 8.01
N VAL A 30 -0.86 1.16 7.96
CA VAL A 30 -1.23 1.90 6.73
C VAL A 30 -0.18 1.81 5.62
N LYS A 31 1.05 1.41 5.97
CA LYS A 31 2.15 1.29 5.01
C LYS A 31 1.93 0.15 4.02
N ALA A 32 1.03 -0.80 4.30
CA ALA A 32 0.60 -1.81 3.33
C ALA A 32 0.05 -1.17 2.04
N LEU A 33 -0.73 -0.08 2.16
CA LEU A 33 -1.27 0.65 1.01
C LEU A 33 -0.16 1.31 0.19
N GLY A 34 0.75 2.02 0.88
CA GLY A 34 1.83 2.75 0.23
C GLY A 34 2.88 1.82 -0.40
N GLY A 35 3.26 0.75 0.31
CA GLY A 35 4.22 -0.25 -0.14
C GLY A 35 3.73 -1.01 -1.36
N ALA A 36 2.53 -1.60 -1.28
CA ALA A 36 1.93 -2.30 -2.41
C ALA A 36 1.77 -1.40 -3.64
N TYR A 37 1.35 -0.14 -3.45
CA TYR A 37 1.25 0.82 -4.54
C TYR A 37 2.62 1.17 -5.15
N ALA A 38 3.65 1.40 -4.34
CA ALA A 38 4.99 1.70 -4.82
C ALA A 38 5.56 0.52 -5.63
N VAL A 39 5.42 -0.70 -5.12
CA VAL A 39 5.81 -1.93 -5.84
C VAL A 39 5.06 -2.05 -7.16
N ALA A 40 3.73 -1.86 -7.15
CA ALA A 40 2.93 -1.92 -8.37
C ALA A 40 3.37 -0.88 -9.42
N ARG A 41 3.78 0.32 -9.01
CA ARG A 41 4.30 1.37 -9.91
C ARG A 41 5.66 1.02 -10.50
N VAL A 42 6.56 0.44 -9.70
CA VAL A 42 7.87 -0.03 -10.18
C VAL A 42 7.68 -1.15 -11.19
N VAL A 43 6.84 -2.14 -10.87
CA VAL A 43 6.51 -3.23 -11.79
C VAL A 43 5.86 -2.69 -13.06
N HIS A 44 4.88 -1.78 -12.97
CA HIS A 44 4.22 -1.20 -14.13
C HIS A 44 5.22 -0.51 -15.08
N THR A 45 6.12 0.30 -14.54
CA THR A 45 7.17 0.98 -15.33
C THR A 45 8.09 -0.03 -16.01
N TYR A 46 8.58 -1.02 -15.25
CA TYR A 46 9.50 -2.04 -15.77
C TYR A 46 8.88 -2.91 -16.87
N VAL A 47 7.59 -3.25 -16.71
CA VAL A 47 6.86 -4.03 -17.70
C VAL A 47 6.48 -3.18 -18.92
N GLU A 48 6.42 -1.84 -18.85
CA GLU A 48 6.25 -1.02 -20.06
C GLU A 48 7.55 -0.93 -20.89
N GLU A 49 8.71 -0.89 -20.21
CA GLU A 49 10.02 -0.74 -20.84
C GLU A 49 10.46 -1.97 -21.65
N LYS A 50 10.17 -3.19 -21.18
CA LYS A 50 10.59 -4.43 -21.85
C LYS A 50 9.91 -4.75 -23.19
N PRO A 51 8.57 -4.84 -23.25
CA PRO A 51 7.83 -5.07 -24.49
C PRO A 51 7.71 -3.79 -25.34
N GLY A 52 8.08 -2.62 -24.80
CA GLY A 52 8.00 -1.34 -25.50
C GLY A 52 6.56 -0.91 -25.79
N ARG A 53 5.61 -1.31 -24.94
CA ARG A 53 4.17 -0.98 -25.07
C ARG A 53 3.62 -0.46 -23.75
N LYS A 54 2.59 0.37 -23.84
CA LYS A 54 1.79 0.76 -22.67
C LYS A 54 0.91 -0.39 -22.19
N ILE A 55 0.68 -0.45 -20.89
CA ILE A 55 -0.17 -1.47 -20.25
C ILE A 55 -1.22 -0.78 -19.37
N ALA A 56 -2.48 -1.19 -19.52
CA ALA A 56 -3.55 -0.72 -18.65
C ALA A 56 -3.43 -1.34 -17.25
N PRO A 57 -3.89 -0.66 -16.18
CA PRO A 57 -3.81 -1.18 -14.81
C PRO A 57 -4.33 -2.62 -14.61
N PRO A 58 -5.44 -3.06 -15.23
CA PRO A 58 -5.91 -4.44 -15.10
C PRO A 58 -4.97 -5.49 -15.69
N GLU A 59 -4.13 -5.12 -16.66
CA GLU A 59 -3.18 -6.03 -17.30
C GLU A 59 -1.98 -6.36 -16.40
N LEU A 60 -1.72 -5.55 -15.37
CA LEU A 60 -0.56 -5.70 -14.48
C LEU A 60 -0.56 -7.04 -13.73
N THR A 61 -1.72 -7.66 -13.56
CA THR A 61 -1.88 -8.98 -12.91
C THR A 61 -1.94 -10.15 -13.90
N SER A 62 -1.74 -9.89 -15.20
CA SER A 62 -1.63 -10.93 -16.23
C SER A 62 -0.38 -11.79 -16.04
N ASP A 63 -0.40 -13.01 -16.58
CA ASP A 63 0.74 -13.94 -16.46
C ASP A 63 1.99 -13.44 -17.20
N GLU A 64 1.80 -12.69 -18.29
CA GLU A 64 2.90 -12.01 -18.99
C GLU A 64 3.59 -10.98 -18.08
N CYS A 65 2.80 -10.12 -17.44
CA CYS A 65 3.33 -9.11 -16.52
C CYS A 65 3.98 -9.73 -15.29
N LYS A 66 3.39 -10.80 -14.72
CA LYS A 66 3.99 -11.55 -13.60
C LYS A 66 5.34 -12.17 -13.96
N LYS A 67 5.47 -12.70 -15.18
CA LYS A 67 6.74 -13.28 -15.66
C LYS A 67 7.83 -12.22 -15.72
N VAL A 68 7.54 -11.03 -16.25
CA VAL A 68 8.50 -9.93 -16.30
C VAL A 68 8.79 -9.39 -14.88
N ALA A 69 7.76 -9.25 -14.05
CA ALA A 69 7.91 -8.82 -12.66
C ALA A 69 8.80 -9.75 -11.82
N SER A 70 8.81 -11.05 -12.12
CA SER A 70 9.64 -12.04 -11.41
C SER A 70 11.16 -11.83 -11.57
N GLU A 71 11.57 -10.99 -12.52
CA GLU A 71 12.96 -10.60 -12.72
C GLU A 71 13.41 -9.48 -11.76
N LEU A 72 12.47 -8.80 -11.10
CA LEU A 72 12.76 -7.73 -10.16
C LEU A 72 13.01 -8.27 -8.75
N THR A 73 14.08 -7.81 -8.13
CA THR A 73 14.30 -7.96 -6.69
C THR A 73 14.07 -6.62 -6.02
N ILE A 74 13.11 -6.57 -5.10
CA ILE A 74 12.81 -5.36 -4.31
C ILE A 74 13.38 -5.54 -2.91
N CYS A 75 14.17 -4.56 -2.47
CA CYS A 75 14.77 -4.53 -1.14
C CYS A 75 14.32 -3.26 -0.41
N CYS A 76 14.03 -3.39 0.89
CA CYS A 76 13.76 -2.26 1.77
C CYS A 76 14.51 -2.47 3.10
N ALA A 77 14.93 -1.37 3.74
CA ALA A 77 15.57 -1.39 5.05
C ALA A 77 14.78 -0.51 6.01
N ILE A 78 14.48 -1.03 7.21
CA ILE A 78 13.52 -0.41 8.13
C ILE A 78 13.49 -1.05 9.54
N ASP A 79 13.26 -0.22 10.55
CA ASP A 79 13.32 -0.49 12.00
C ASP A 79 12.00 -1.00 12.69
N GLY A 80 11.05 -1.68 12.01
CA GLY A 80 9.76 -2.09 12.65
C GLY A 80 8.85 -3.02 11.83
N ASN A 81 7.51 -3.06 12.11
CA ASN A 81 6.42 -3.92 11.53
C ASN A 81 6.28 -3.91 9.98
N TYR A 82 7.36 -4.08 9.25
CA TYR A 82 7.54 -3.39 7.98
C TYR A 82 8.03 -4.28 6.83
N GLY A 83 8.52 -5.48 7.12
CA GLY A 83 8.86 -6.47 6.09
C GLY A 83 7.66 -7.25 5.52
N GLN A 84 6.44 -6.94 5.98
CA GLN A 84 5.21 -7.67 5.62
C GLN A 84 4.27 -6.92 4.66
N ALA A 85 4.58 -5.65 4.36
CA ALA A 85 3.82 -4.82 3.43
C ALA A 85 4.12 -5.16 1.96
#